data_AF-A0A0P7BHH3-F1
#
_entry.id   AF-A0A0P7BHH3-F1
#
_cell.length_a   1.000
_cell.length_b   1.000
_cell.length_c   1.000
_cell.angle_alpha   90.00
_cell.angle_beta   90.00
_cell.angle_gamma   90.00
#
_symmetry.space_group_name_H-M   'P 1'
#
loop_
_entity.id
_entity.type
_entity.pdbx_description
1 polymer ?
#
loop_
_entity_poly.entity_id
_entity_poly.type
_entity_poly.pdbx_seq_one_letter_code
_entity_poly.pdbx_strand_id
1 'polypeptide(L)'
;MITFVAGDGDDLDSQAARDAVCDVLEEVFGDADTWADLTSTADAAVTRETLAALLESFVAHYVYNRVPVIAEQLTRISDPHAVRRADEEMRQIIQTMVSLRLPDDPFAVDWSGPQGRQIADDALRATYEAIQGLDGDRQ
;
A
#
# COMPACT_ATOMS: atom_id res chain seq x y z
N MET A 1 2.69 7.01 -17.56
CA MET A 1 1.95 5.87 -16.95
C MET A 1 1.81 6.10 -15.44
N ILE A 2 2.93 6.25 -14.72
CA ILE A 2 2.94 6.59 -13.29
C ILE A 2 2.20 7.92 -12.98
N THR A 3 2.34 8.94 -13.83
CA THR A 3 1.63 10.22 -13.71
C THR A 3 0.10 10.14 -13.83
N PHE A 4 -0.45 9.11 -14.48
CA PHE A 4 -1.89 8.95 -14.63
C PHE A 4 -2.56 8.36 -13.37
N VAL A 5 -1.78 7.64 -12.54
CA VAL A 5 -2.27 6.95 -11.35
C VAL A 5 -1.82 7.67 -10.07
N ALA A 6 -0.65 8.32 -10.09
CA ALA A 6 -0.01 8.90 -8.91
C ALA A 6 0.18 10.43 -8.99
N GLY A 7 -0.42 11.12 -9.96
CA GLY A 7 -0.27 12.59 -10.11
C GLY A 7 1.14 13.04 -10.50
N ASP A 8 1.42 14.35 -10.43
CA ASP A 8 2.69 14.95 -10.87
C ASP A 8 3.83 14.82 -9.84
N GLY A 9 3.54 14.39 -8.59
CA GLY A 9 4.54 14.15 -7.54
C GLY A 9 5.00 15.39 -6.79
N ASP A 10 4.32 16.51 -7.02
CA ASP A 10 4.65 17.79 -6.41
C ASP A 10 4.10 17.91 -4.98
N ASP A 11 3.32 16.93 -4.53
CA ASP A 11 2.85 16.79 -3.15
C ASP A 11 3.13 15.39 -2.58
N LEU A 12 3.07 15.29 -1.24
CA LEU A 12 3.37 14.06 -0.49
C LEU A 12 2.43 12.90 -0.84
N ASP A 13 1.19 13.21 -1.24
CA ASP A 13 0.21 12.21 -1.66
C ASP A 13 0.64 11.57 -2.98
N SER A 14 1.03 12.40 -3.94
CA SER A 14 1.49 11.97 -5.23
C SER A 14 2.81 11.18 -5.12
N GLN A 15 3.71 11.56 -4.21
CA GLN A 15 4.94 10.79 -3.94
C GLN A 15 4.64 9.41 -3.35
N ALA A 16 3.81 9.34 -2.31
CA ALA A 16 3.43 8.06 -1.71
C ALA A 16 2.73 7.13 -2.71
N ALA A 17 1.91 7.68 -3.61
CA ALA A 17 1.29 6.91 -4.68
C ALA A 17 2.31 6.40 -5.71
N ARG A 18 3.39 7.15 -5.99
CA ARG A 18 4.46 6.67 -6.88
C ARG A 18 5.25 5.55 -6.25
N ASP A 19 5.63 5.71 -4.99
CA ASP A 19 6.37 4.69 -4.25
C ASP A 19 5.53 3.41 -4.17
N ALA A 20 4.23 3.53 -3.88
CA ALA A 20 3.31 2.40 -3.87
C ALA A 20 3.19 1.68 -5.23
N VAL A 21 3.19 2.42 -6.35
CA VAL A 21 3.22 1.79 -7.68
C VAL A 21 4.54 1.03 -7.87
N CYS A 22 5.68 1.61 -7.48
CA CYS A 22 6.98 0.95 -7.58
C CYS A 22 7.01 -0.32 -6.73
N ASP A 23 6.49 -0.28 -5.50
CA ASP A 23 6.44 -1.44 -4.60
C ASP A 23 5.61 -2.58 -5.21
N VAL A 24 4.44 -2.27 -5.77
CA VAL A 24 3.61 -3.28 -6.46
C VAL A 24 4.30 -3.83 -7.71
N LEU A 25 5.01 -2.99 -8.47
CA LEU A 25 5.75 -3.46 -9.65
C LEU A 25 6.92 -4.35 -9.26
N GLU A 26 7.63 -4.05 -8.17
CA GLU A 26 8.69 -4.89 -7.60
C GLU A 26 8.12 -6.23 -7.11
N GLU A 27 6.97 -6.23 -6.44
CA GLU A 27 6.28 -7.46 -6.01
C GLU A 27 5.89 -8.36 -7.18
N VAL A 28 5.44 -7.77 -8.29
CA VAL A 28 4.99 -8.53 -9.45
C VAL A 28 6.16 -8.97 -10.33
N PHE A 29 7.12 -8.09 -10.57
CA PHE A 29 8.14 -8.26 -11.60
C PHE A 29 9.57 -8.35 -11.08
N GLY A 30 9.81 -8.29 -9.76
CA GLY A 30 11.16 -8.27 -9.18
C GLY A 30 12.02 -9.49 -9.53
N ASP A 31 11.39 -10.64 -9.79
CA ASP A 31 12.07 -11.88 -10.21
C ASP A 31 12.24 -12.00 -11.74
N ALA A 32 11.77 -11.03 -12.53
CA ALA A 32 11.80 -11.10 -13.98
C ALA A 32 13.16 -10.63 -14.55
N ASP A 33 14.03 -11.58 -14.88
CA ASP A 33 15.36 -11.30 -15.43
C ASP A 33 15.39 -11.09 -16.95
N THR A 34 14.34 -11.52 -17.66
CA THR A 34 14.26 -11.42 -19.13
C THR A 34 12.92 -10.88 -19.64
N TRP A 35 12.91 -10.45 -20.90
CA TRP A 35 11.67 -10.04 -21.59
C TRP A 35 10.61 -11.15 -21.66
N ALA A 36 11.04 -12.42 -21.73
CA ALA A 36 10.13 -13.54 -21.73
C ALA A 36 9.47 -13.71 -20.35
N ASP A 37 10.25 -13.54 -19.27
CA ASP A 37 9.74 -13.61 -17.89
C ASP A 37 8.75 -12.48 -17.63
N LEU A 38 9.07 -11.25 -18.05
CA LEU A 38 8.14 -10.11 -17.96
C LEU A 38 6.81 -10.39 -18.66
N THR A 39 6.85 -10.97 -19.87
CA THR A 39 5.64 -11.28 -20.65
C THR A 39 4.83 -12.38 -19.98
N SER A 40 5.48 -13.46 -19.53
CA SER A 40 4.83 -14.56 -18.82
C SER A 40 4.18 -14.08 -17.51
N THR A 41 4.87 -13.23 -16.75
CA THR A 41 4.36 -12.65 -15.52
C THR A 41 3.19 -11.71 -15.80
N ALA A 42 3.27 -10.86 -16.83
CA ALA A 42 2.17 -10.00 -17.22
C ALA A 42 0.93 -10.81 -17.62
N ASP A 43 1.09 -11.85 -18.43
CA ASP A 43 -0.01 -12.72 -18.86
C ASP A 43 -0.68 -13.44 -17.67
N ALA A 44 0.10 -13.82 -16.66
CA ALA A 44 -0.41 -14.38 -15.42
C ALA A 44 -1.05 -13.33 -14.49
N ALA A 45 -0.56 -12.09 -14.51
CA ALA A 45 -1.02 -11.01 -13.64
C ALA A 45 -2.30 -10.32 -14.14
N VAL A 46 -2.62 -10.42 -15.43
CA VAL A 46 -3.81 -9.78 -16.05
C VAL A 46 -5.05 -10.69 -15.92
N THR A 47 -5.34 -11.14 -14.71
CA THR A 47 -6.65 -11.71 -14.36
C THR A 47 -7.42 -10.73 -13.50
N ARG A 48 -8.76 -10.85 -13.45
CA ARG A 48 -9.57 -9.94 -12.65
C ARG A 48 -9.25 -10.07 -11.16
N GLU A 49 -9.04 -11.31 -10.71
CA GLU A 49 -8.69 -11.64 -9.34
C GLU A 49 -7.32 -11.09 -8.97
N THR A 50 -6.31 -11.29 -9.83
CA THR A 50 -4.96 -10.76 -9.58
C THR A 50 -4.97 -9.23 -9.60
N LEU A 51 -5.65 -8.60 -10.55
CA LEU A 51 -5.75 -7.14 -10.61
C LEU A 51 -6.44 -6.53 -9.38
N ALA A 52 -7.45 -7.21 -8.81
CA ALA A 52 -8.09 -6.77 -7.57
C ALA A 52 -7.11 -6.84 -6.39
N ALA A 53 -6.35 -7.94 -6.28
CA ALA A 53 -5.31 -8.09 -5.27
C ALA A 53 -4.17 -7.07 -5.44
N LEU A 54 -3.78 -6.74 -6.67
CA LEU A 54 -2.77 -5.72 -6.95
C LEU A 54 -3.25 -4.31 -6.58
N LEU A 55 -4.53 -4.02 -6.81
CA LEU A 55 -5.12 -2.76 -6.37
C LEU A 55 -5.16 -2.69 -4.83
N GLU A 56 -5.51 -3.78 -4.15
CA GLU A 56 -5.45 -3.85 -2.70
C GLU A 56 -4.03 -3.63 -2.17
N SER A 57 -3.03 -4.30 -2.75
CA SER A 57 -1.61 -4.10 -2.41
C SER A 57 -1.19 -2.64 -2.64
N PHE A 58 -1.59 -2.05 -3.78
CA PHE A 58 -1.32 -0.65 -4.08
C PHE A 58 -1.88 0.29 -3.01
N VAL A 59 -3.14 0.12 -2.60
CA VAL A 59 -3.74 0.98 -1.56
C VAL A 59 -3.05 0.76 -0.21
N ALA A 60 -2.65 -0.46 0.11
CA ALA A 60 -1.88 -0.75 1.33
C ALA A 60 -0.52 -0.05 1.34
N HIS A 61 0.27 -0.15 0.27
CA HIS A 61 1.54 0.56 0.13
C HIS A 61 1.37 2.07 0.14
N TYR A 62 0.32 2.57 -0.51
CA TYR A 62 -0.01 4.00 -0.49
C TYR A 62 -0.26 4.49 0.94
N VAL A 63 -1.05 3.75 1.72
CA VAL A 63 -1.31 4.07 3.12
C VAL A 63 -0.03 3.98 3.94
N TYR A 64 0.77 2.92 3.78
CA TYR A 64 2.05 2.76 4.48
C TYR A 64 2.99 3.95 4.27
N ASN A 65 3.19 4.35 3.00
CA ASN A 65 4.04 5.49 2.63
C ASN A 65 3.49 6.84 3.11
N ARG A 66 2.20 6.90 3.48
CA ARG A 66 1.53 8.08 4.03
C ARG A 66 1.56 8.18 5.54
N VAL A 67 2.03 7.18 6.27
CA VAL A 67 2.02 7.20 7.74
C VAL A 67 3.40 7.57 8.32
N PRO A 68 3.73 8.87 8.51
CA PRO A 68 5.01 9.29 9.10
C PRO A 68 5.26 8.72 10.50
N VAL A 69 4.19 8.38 11.26
CA VAL A 69 4.34 7.76 12.59
C VAL A 69 5.05 6.40 12.51
N ILE A 70 4.92 5.68 11.39
CA ILE A 70 5.58 4.38 11.18
C ILE A 70 7.09 4.59 11.15
N ALA A 71 7.56 5.52 10.33
CA ALA A 71 8.99 5.84 10.23
C ALA A 71 9.53 6.31 11.60
N GLU A 72 8.80 7.19 12.30
CA GLU A 72 9.21 7.66 13.63
C GLU A 72 9.28 6.52 14.66
N GLN A 73 8.28 5.64 14.72
CA GLN A 73 8.28 4.51 15.65
C GLN A 73 9.44 3.55 15.38
N LEU A 74 9.70 3.21 14.11
CA LEU A 74 10.80 2.32 13.74
C LEU A 74 12.17 2.91 14.13
N THR A 75 12.36 4.23 13.97
CA THR A 75 13.64 4.88 14.34
C THR A 75 13.96 4.84 15.84
N ARG A 76 12.95 4.65 16.70
CA ARG A 76 13.14 4.53 18.16
C ARG A 76 13.65 3.15 18.58
N ILE A 77 13.58 2.15 17.70
CA ILE A 77 14.02 0.79 17.98
C ILE A 77 15.49 0.63 17.56
N SER A 78 16.37 0.30 18.49
CA SER A 78 17.80 0.12 18.20
C SER A 78 18.17 -1.28 17.70
N ASP A 79 17.33 -2.29 17.95
CA ASP A 79 17.55 -3.67 17.49
C ASP A 79 17.02 -3.87 16.06
N PRO A 80 17.87 -4.18 15.06
CA PRO A 80 17.46 -4.39 13.68
C PRO A 80 16.47 -5.55 13.46
N HIS A 81 16.43 -6.55 14.36
CA HIS A 81 15.43 -7.63 14.28
C HIS A 81 14.07 -7.16 14.78
N ALA A 82 14.04 -6.38 15.86
CA ALA A 82 12.81 -5.79 16.38
C ALA A 82 12.20 -4.76 15.41
N VAL A 83 13.04 -3.96 14.73
CA VAL A 83 12.60 -3.04 13.66
C VAL A 83 11.85 -3.79 12.56
N ARG A 84 12.43 -4.88 12.04
CA ARG A 84 11.81 -5.67 10.97
C ARG A 84 10.48 -6.28 11.39
N ARG A 85 10.41 -6.85 12.60
CA ARG A 85 9.16 -7.42 13.11
C ARG A 85 8.08 -6.36 13.25
N ALA A 86 8.42 -5.19 13.80
CA ALA A 86 7.47 -4.09 13.95
C ALA A 86 6.97 -3.62 12.58
N ASP A 87 7.86 -3.50 11.59
CA ASP A 87 7.52 -3.16 10.20
C ASP A 87 6.54 -4.19 9.59
N GLU A 88 6.84 -5.48 9.70
CA GLU A 88 5.97 -6.57 9.25
C GLU A 88 4.58 -6.53 9.92
N GLU A 89 4.53 -6.31 11.25
CA GLU A 89 3.27 -6.17 11.99
C GLU A 89 2.44 -4.97 11.48
N MET A 90 3.07 -3.83 11.23
CA MET A 90 2.38 -2.63 10.73
C MET A 90 1.84 -2.85 9.31
N ARG A 91 2.62 -3.47 8.42
CA ARG A 91 2.16 -3.81 7.07
C ARG A 91 0.94 -4.74 7.12
N GLN A 92 0.93 -5.73 8.01
CA GLN A 92 -0.22 -6.62 8.19
C GLN A 92 -1.46 -5.88 8.71
N ILE A 93 -1.30 -4.96 9.66
CA ILE A 93 -2.41 -4.12 10.15
C ILE A 93 -2.98 -3.29 9.00
N ILE A 94 -2.12 -2.62 8.24
CA ILE A 94 -2.54 -1.79 7.10
C ILE A 94 -3.28 -2.62 6.07
N GLN A 95 -2.73 -3.78 5.68
CA GLN A 95 -3.36 -4.66 4.72
C GLN A 95 -4.75 -5.12 5.20
N THR A 96 -4.87 -5.46 6.49
CA THR A 96 -6.17 -5.81 7.10
C THR A 96 -7.15 -4.63 7.03
N MET A 97 -6.71 -3.42 7.36
CA MET A 97 -7.58 -2.24 7.34
C MET A 97 -8.04 -1.90 5.93
N VAL A 98 -7.16 -2.00 4.93
CA VAL A 98 -7.49 -1.77 3.53
C VAL A 98 -8.47 -2.83 3.03
N SER A 99 -8.23 -4.11 3.29
CA SER A 99 -9.09 -5.22 2.90
C SER A 99 -10.53 -5.06 3.41
N LEU A 100 -10.69 -4.60 4.67
CA LEU A 100 -12.00 -4.34 5.27
C LEU A 100 -12.75 -3.15 4.67
N ARG A 101 -12.07 -2.26 3.94
CA ARG A 101 -12.66 -1.03 3.38
C ARG A 101 -12.82 -1.05 1.88
N LEU A 102 -12.13 -1.95 1.19
CA LEU A 102 -12.36 -2.17 -0.23
C LEU A 102 -13.76 -2.75 -0.46
N PRO A 103 -14.49 -2.25 -1.47
CA PRO A 103 -15.74 -2.87 -1.86
C PRO A 103 -15.49 -4.22 -2.53
N ASP A 104 -16.50 -5.10 -2.52
CA ASP A 104 -16.44 -6.42 -3.16
C ASP A 104 -16.03 -6.36 -4.65
N ASP A 105 -16.39 -5.27 -5.35
CA ASP A 105 -15.94 -4.98 -6.71
C ASP A 105 -15.11 -3.68 -6.76
N PRO A 106 -13.77 -3.77 -6.62
CA PRO A 106 -12.91 -2.60 -6.66
C PRO A 106 -12.87 -1.91 -8.03
N PHE A 107 -13.25 -2.59 -9.11
CA PHE A 107 -13.26 -2.02 -10.46
C PHE A 107 -14.47 -1.12 -10.73
N ALA A 108 -15.48 -1.16 -9.87
CA ALA A 108 -16.64 -0.28 -9.94
C ALA A 108 -16.39 1.11 -9.31
N VAL A 109 -15.24 1.30 -8.65
CA VAL A 109 -14.87 2.54 -7.96
C VAL A 109 -14.28 3.54 -8.94
N ASP A 110 -14.73 4.79 -8.87
CA ASP A 110 -14.01 5.91 -9.48
C ASP A 110 -12.81 6.30 -8.62
N TRP A 111 -11.67 5.66 -8.92
CA TRP A 111 -10.38 5.89 -8.23
C TRP A 111 -9.82 7.29 -8.47
N SER A 112 -10.19 7.94 -9.58
CA SER A 112 -9.79 9.31 -9.89
C SER A 112 -10.69 10.36 -9.22
N GLY A 113 -11.84 9.93 -8.72
CA GLY A 113 -12.87 10.78 -8.16
C GLY A 113 -12.91 10.80 -6.63
N PRO A 114 -13.95 11.44 -6.07
CA PRO A 114 -14.12 11.55 -4.63
C PRO A 114 -14.26 10.19 -3.92
N GLN A 115 -14.78 9.17 -4.63
CA GLN A 115 -15.01 7.85 -4.06
C GLN A 115 -13.70 7.13 -3.72
N GLY A 116 -12.76 7.05 -4.66
CA GLY A 116 -11.44 6.48 -4.40
C GLY A 116 -10.69 7.22 -3.31
N ARG A 117 -10.75 8.56 -3.33
CA ARG A 117 -10.15 9.39 -2.28
C ARG A 117 -10.72 9.10 -0.90
N GLN A 118 -12.04 8.98 -0.80
CA GLN A 118 -12.70 8.66 0.48
C GLN A 118 -12.28 7.29 1.02
N ILE A 119 -12.18 6.28 0.15
CA ILE A 119 -11.72 4.94 0.55
C ILE A 119 -10.30 5.01 1.11
N ALA A 120 -9.39 5.71 0.42
CA ALA A 120 -8.01 5.89 0.87
C ALA A 120 -7.92 6.67 2.20
N ASP A 121 -8.68 7.76 2.34
CA ASP A 121 -8.72 8.58 3.55
C ASP A 121 -9.29 7.79 4.76
N ASP A 122 -10.31 6.98 4.53
CA ASP A 122 -10.92 6.15 5.57
C ASP A 122 -9.98 5.00 5.98
N ALA A 123 -9.29 4.38 5.02
CA ALA A 123 -8.26 3.37 5.32
C ALA A 123 -7.10 3.97 6.11
N LEU A 124 -6.60 5.15 5.71
CA LEU A 124 -5.55 5.87 6.42
C LEU A 124 -5.97 6.20 7.86
N ARG A 125 -7.20 6.72 8.05
CA ARG A 125 -7.73 7.03 9.38
C ARG A 125 -7.84 5.79 10.26
N ALA A 126 -8.38 4.69 9.72
CA ALA A 126 -8.50 3.43 10.45
C ALA A 126 -7.14 2.87 10.86
N THR A 127 -6.13 2.95 9.98
CA THR A 127 -4.76 2.58 10.29
C THR A 127 -4.19 3.42 11.43
N TYR A 128 -4.36 4.75 11.39
CA TYR A 128 -3.91 5.63 12.48
C TYR A 128 -4.57 5.28 13.81
N GLU A 129 -5.88 5.04 13.82
CA GLU A 129 -6.62 4.64 15.02
C GLU A 129 -6.12 3.30 15.57
N ALA A 130 -5.88 2.32 14.70
CA ALA A 130 -5.36 1.01 15.08
C ALA A 130 -3.96 1.10 15.68
N ILE A 131 -3.05 1.86 15.06
CA ILE A 131 -1.67 2.03 15.54
C ILE A 131 -1.66 2.78 16.88
N GLN A 132 -2.46 3.85 17.03
CA GLN A 132 -2.54 4.59 18.28
C GLN A 132 -3.11 3.75 19.43
N GLY A 133 -4.09 2.88 19.15
CA GLY A 133 -4.60 1.92 20.13
C GLY A 133 -3.51 0.98 20.66
N LEU A 134 -2.62 0.51 19.78
CA LEU A 134 -1.51 -0.37 20.16
C LEU A 134 -0.44 0.34 21.01
N ASP A 135 -0.18 1.62 20.76
CA ASP A 135 0.75 2.42 21.57
C ASP A 135 0.17 2.73 22.97
N GLY A 136 -1.14 2.94 23.07
CA GLY A 136 -1.84 3.16 24.34
C GLY A 136 -1.83 1.95 25.26
N ASP A 137 -1.90 0.73 24.69
CA ASP A 137 -1.85 -0.53 25.45
C ASP A 137 -0.41 -0.93 25.89
N ARG A 138 0.63 -0.30 25.31
CA ARG A 138 2.04 -0.55 25.63
C ARG A 138 2.62 0.36 26.74
N GLN A 139 1.85 1.35 27.22
CA GLN A 139 2.23 2.23 28.36
C GLN A 139 1.59 1.77 29.67
#